data_AF-A0A2V8MIZ2-F1
#
_entry.id   AF-A0A2V8MIZ2-F1
#
_cell.length_a   1.000
_cell.length_b   1.000
_cell.length_c   1.000
_cell.angle_alpha   90.00
_cell.angle_beta   90.00
_cell.angle_gamma   90.00
#
_symmetry.space_group_name_H-M   'P 1'
#
loop_
_entity.id
_entity.type
_entity.pdbx_description
1 polymer ?
#
loop_
_entity_poly.entity_id
_entity_poly.type
_entity_poly.pdbx_seq_one_letter_code
_entity_poly.pdbx_strand_id
1 'polypeptide(L)'
;MVQKDYTKTYAWCLRRIPEEHERFDFGAKAAPNVDLSRVEGTMIEIQLVSAEKTVPVGVTGPDSPARKQQGFHFYFMTCSEDCCRQLQAAVSEDTLLGHALGLNE
;
A
#
# COMPACT_ATOMS: atom_id res chain seq x y z
N MET A 1 18.03 10.10 -13.64
CA MET A 1 16.81 9.35 -13.26
C MET A 1 15.99 10.25 -12.36
N VAL A 2 14.76 10.63 -12.77
CA VAL A 2 13.86 11.40 -11.90
C VAL A 2 13.34 10.42 -10.84
N GLN A 3 13.72 10.60 -9.58
CA GLN A 3 13.07 9.89 -8.46
C GLN A 3 11.58 10.25 -8.49
N LYS A 4 10.70 9.26 -8.69
CA LYS A 4 9.26 9.47 -8.58
C LYS A 4 8.95 9.81 -7.12
N ASP A 5 8.36 10.99 -6.90
CA ASP A 5 7.86 11.41 -5.59
C ASP A 5 6.52 10.72 -5.31
N TYR A 6 6.58 9.53 -4.70
CA TYR A 6 5.39 8.74 -4.37
C TYR A 6 4.53 9.37 -3.28
N THR A 7 5.03 10.38 -2.55
CA THR A 7 4.21 11.14 -1.59
C THR A 7 3.12 11.97 -2.28
N LYS A 8 3.25 12.18 -3.60
CA LYS A 8 2.32 12.94 -4.44
C LYS A 8 1.65 12.10 -5.51
N THR A 9 1.57 10.78 -5.35
CA THR A 9 0.97 9.87 -6.34
C THR A 9 -0.09 8.99 -5.70
N TYR A 10 -1.29 8.92 -6.29
CA TYR A 10 -2.32 8.00 -5.83
C TYR A 10 -1.96 6.55 -6.18
N ALA A 11 -2.14 5.64 -5.24
CA ALA A 11 -1.72 4.24 -5.33
C ALA A 11 -2.36 3.50 -6.50
N TRP A 12 -3.66 3.71 -6.76
CA TRP A 12 -4.35 2.96 -7.80
C TRP A 12 -4.26 3.61 -9.19
N CYS A 13 -4.73 4.84 -9.36
CA CYS A 13 -4.76 5.47 -10.69
C CYS A 13 -3.40 6.03 -11.12
N LEU A 14 -2.41 6.05 -10.23
CA LEU A 14 -1.06 6.58 -10.46
C LEU A 14 -1.02 8.04 -10.92
N ARG A 15 -2.14 8.76 -10.75
CA ARG A 15 -2.21 10.20 -11.02
C ARG A 15 -1.59 10.98 -9.87
N ARG A 16 -1.09 12.17 -10.18
CA ARG A 16 -0.57 13.10 -9.19
C ARG A 16 -1.67 13.56 -8.23
N ILE A 17 -1.35 13.62 -6.95
CA ILE A 17 -2.22 14.14 -5.89
C ILE A 17 -2.26 15.67 -6.00
N PRO A 18 -3.45 16.28 -6.18
CA PRO A 18 -3.60 17.74 -6.09
C PRO A 18 -3.33 18.23 -4.66
N GLU A 19 -2.91 19.49 -4.50
CA GLU A 19 -2.65 20.06 -3.17
C GLU A 19 -3.89 20.00 -2.26
N GLU A 20 -5.06 20.29 -2.81
CA GLU A 20 -6.35 20.27 -2.10
C GLU A 20 -7.34 19.33 -2.80
N HIS A 21 -7.41 18.08 -2.32
CA HIS A 21 -8.40 17.10 -2.76
C HIS A 21 -8.67 16.13 -1.61
N GLU A 22 -9.93 15.74 -1.43
CA GLU A 22 -10.32 14.66 -0.52
C GLU A 22 -9.54 13.38 -0.82
N ARG A 23 -9.10 12.67 0.22
CA ARG A 23 -8.28 11.47 0.07
C ARG A 23 -9.02 10.30 0.69
N PHE A 24 -8.96 9.18 -0.02
CA PHE A 24 -9.51 7.91 0.45
C PHE A 24 -8.34 6.98 0.70
N ASP A 25 -8.25 6.44 1.90
CA ASP A 25 -7.15 5.59 2.32
C ASP A 25 -7.63 4.32 3.01
N PHE A 26 -6.74 3.33 3.04
CA PHE A 26 -6.91 2.14 3.86
C PHE A 26 -5.56 1.57 4.27
N GLY A 27 -5.55 0.87 5.39
CA GLY A 27 -4.38 0.18 5.91
C GLY A 27 -4.39 -1.31 5.64
N ALA A 28 -3.20 -1.90 5.56
CA ALA A 28 -3.02 -3.35 5.47
C ALA A 28 -1.94 -3.82 6.45
N LYS A 29 -2.01 -5.11 6.84
CA LYS A 29 -1.00 -5.76 7.68
C LYS A 29 -0.05 -6.55 6.78
N ALA A 30 1.23 -6.55 7.13
CA ALA A 30 2.19 -7.45 6.50
C ALA A 30 1.98 -8.88 7.00
N ALA A 31 2.42 -9.85 6.19
CA ALA A 31 2.54 -11.22 6.66
C ALA A 31 3.57 -11.31 7.80
N PRO A 32 3.42 -12.25 8.76
CA PRO A 32 4.22 -12.28 9.99
C PRO A 32 5.73 -12.41 9.78
N ASN A 33 6.14 -13.01 8.66
CA ASN A 33 7.52 -13.30 8.29
C ASN A 33 8.19 -12.19 7.43
N VAL A 34 7.49 -11.09 7.16
CA VAL A 34 8.01 -9.98 6.34
C VAL A 34 8.78 -8.99 7.21
N ASP A 35 10.09 -8.86 6.99
CA ASP A 35 10.92 -7.83 7.61
C ASP A 35 10.83 -6.50 6.83
N LEU A 36 10.27 -5.49 7.47
CA LEU A 36 10.11 -4.14 6.92
C LEU A 36 11.10 -3.12 7.51
N SER A 37 11.97 -3.52 8.43
CA SER A 37 12.82 -2.63 9.23
C SER A 37 13.63 -1.61 8.40
N ARG A 38 14.05 -2.00 7.19
CA ARG A 38 14.84 -1.14 6.28
C ARG A 38 14.04 -0.06 5.56
N VAL A 39 12.72 -0.18 5.53
CA VAL A 39 11.83 0.67 4.73
C VAL A 39 10.73 1.32 5.56
N GLU A 40 10.73 1.14 6.89
CA GLU A 40 9.76 1.77 7.78
C GLU A 40 9.77 3.30 7.64
N GLY A 41 8.59 3.91 7.61
CA GLY A 41 8.43 5.35 7.43
C GLY A 41 8.72 5.86 6.01
N THR A 42 8.91 4.97 5.04
CA THR A 42 9.16 5.33 3.64
C THR A 42 8.01 4.93 2.70
N MET A 43 8.05 5.44 1.47
CA MET A 43 7.20 4.97 0.38
C MET A 43 7.99 3.97 -0.47
N ILE A 44 7.43 2.80 -0.73
CA ILE A 44 7.99 1.78 -1.63
C ILE A 44 6.98 1.47 -2.74
N GLU A 45 7.40 0.69 -3.72
CA GLU A 45 6.51 0.09 -4.72
C GLU A 45 6.32 -1.39 -4.42
N ILE A 46 5.09 -1.88 -4.61
CA ILE A 46 4.78 -3.31 -4.60
C ILE A 46 4.10 -3.69 -5.91
N GLN A 47 4.32 -4.92 -6.34
CA GLN A 47 3.61 -5.50 -7.46
C GLN A 47 2.37 -6.23 -6.96
N LEU A 48 1.22 -5.87 -7.51
CA LEU A 48 -0.04 -6.59 -7.39
C LEU A 48 -0.19 -7.47 -8.62
N VAL A 49 0.09 -8.76 -8.46
CA VAL A 49 0.18 -9.73 -9.55
C VAL A 49 -1.19 -9.98 -10.17
N SER A 50 -2.25 -10.09 -9.35
CA SER A 50 -3.62 -10.34 -9.83
C SER A 50 -4.15 -9.23 -10.73
N ALA A 51 -3.66 -8.01 -10.54
CA ALA A 51 -4.03 -6.83 -11.31
C ALA A 51 -2.96 -6.40 -12.33
N GLU A 52 -1.87 -7.16 -12.46
CA GLU A 52 -0.72 -6.85 -13.32
C GLU A 52 -0.21 -5.41 -13.15
N LYS A 53 -0.12 -4.95 -11.89
CA LYS A 53 0.08 -3.53 -11.60
C LYS A 53 1.09 -3.28 -10.49
N THR A 54 1.97 -2.29 -10.70
CA THR A 54 2.84 -1.77 -9.64
C THR A 54 2.21 -0.54 -9.02
N VAL A 55 2.12 -0.53 -7.68
CA VAL A 55 1.49 0.56 -6.92
C VAL A 55 2.43 1.07 -5.83
N PRO A 56 2.46 2.40 -5.57
CA PRO A 56 3.14 2.92 -4.41
C PRO A 56 2.36 2.60 -3.13
N VAL A 57 3.09 2.26 -2.08
CA VAL A 57 2.56 1.98 -0.75
C VAL A 57 3.44 2.65 0.29
N GLY A 58 2.83 3.22 1.31
CA GLY A 58 3.57 3.75 2.44
C GLY A 58 3.74 2.71 3.53
N VAL A 59 4.97 2.55 4.00
CA VAL A 59 5.30 1.67 5.12
C VAL A 59 5.19 2.48 6.41
N THR A 60 4.33 2.05 7.32
CA THR A 60 4.11 2.77 8.57
C THR A 60 5.34 2.66 9.48
N GLY A 61 5.76 3.78 10.04
CA GLY A 61 6.80 3.80 11.06
C GLY A 61 6.35 3.09 12.35
N PRO A 62 7.28 2.52 13.14
CA PRO A 62 6.98 1.75 14.35
C PRO A 62 6.25 2.59 15.40
N ASP A 63 6.48 3.90 15.42
CA ASP A 63 5.85 4.83 16.36
C ASP A 63 4.57 5.50 15.85
N SER A 64 4.13 5.20 14.63
CA SER A 64 2.94 5.83 14.05
C SER A 64 1.64 5.39 14.74
N PRO A 65 0.60 6.25 14.78
CA PRO A 65 -0.72 5.86 15.30
C PRO A 65 -1.32 4.65 14.57
N ALA A 66 -1.19 4.60 13.24
CA ALA A 66 -1.65 3.47 12.42
C ALA A 66 -1.01 2.14 12.87
N ARG A 67 0.29 2.18 13.17
CA ARG A 67 1.02 1.04 13.73
C ARG A 67 0.53 0.69 15.13
N LYS A 68 0.58 1.64 16.07
CA LYS A 68 0.33 1.39 17.50
C LYS A 68 -1.13 1.04 17.82
N GLN A 69 -2.08 1.62 17.11
CA GLN A 69 -3.50 1.49 17.41
C GLN A 69 -4.20 0.46 16.54
N GLN A 70 -3.81 0.33 15.26
CA GLN A 70 -4.50 -0.52 14.28
C GLN A 70 -3.64 -1.71 13.81
N GLY A 71 -2.34 -1.70 14.11
CA GLY A 71 -1.40 -2.74 13.68
C GLY A 71 -1.10 -2.70 12.18
N PHE A 72 -1.45 -1.63 11.49
CA PHE A 72 -1.23 -1.52 10.05
C PHE A 72 0.24 -1.31 9.74
N HIS A 73 0.74 -2.10 8.80
CA HIS A 73 2.10 -2.04 8.26
C HIS A 73 2.21 -1.19 7.02
N PHE A 74 1.11 -1.13 6.28
CA PHE A 74 1.01 -0.44 5.02
C PHE A 74 -0.17 0.52 5.05
N TYR A 75 -0.06 1.62 4.31
CA TYR A 75 -1.17 2.49 3.99
C TYR A 75 -1.16 2.83 2.51
N PHE A 76 -2.35 2.91 1.93
CA PHE A 76 -2.56 3.27 0.54
C PHE A 76 -3.41 4.52 0.45
N MET A 77 -3.07 5.42 -0.47
CA MET A 77 -3.84 6.64 -0.73
C MET A 77 -4.45 6.61 -2.13
N THR A 78 -5.72 6.96 -2.26
CA THR A 78 -6.47 6.93 -3.52
C THR A 78 -7.31 8.20 -3.71
N CYS A 79 -7.68 8.47 -4.96
CA CYS A 79 -8.40 9.70 -5.35
C CYS A 79 -9.92 9.60 -5.22
N SER A 80 -10.46 8.40 -5.03
CA SER A 80 -11.89 8.16 -4.96
C SER A 80 -12.16 6.84 -4.25
N GLU A 81 -13.37 6.68 -3.71
CA GLU A 81 -13.84 5.40 -3.15
C GLU A 81 -13.71 4.25 -4.14
N ASP A 82 -13.94 4.51 -5.43
CA ASP A 82 -13.85 3.49 -6.46
C ASP A 82 -12.40 2.99 -6.66
N CYS A 83 -11.43 3.90 -6.68
CA CYS A 83 -10.01 3.53 -6.69
C CYS A 83 -9.63 2.78 -5.40
N CYS A 84 -10.19 3.17 -4.26
CA CYS A 84 -9.98 2.49 -2.99
C CYS A 84 -10.47 1.04 -3.04
N ARG A 85 -11.72 0.82 -3.50
CA ARG A 85 -12.32 -0.52 -3.63
C ARG A 85 -11.54 -1.43 -4.58
N GLN A 86 -11.16 -0.92 -5.75
CA GLN A 86 -10.40 -1.70 -6.73
C GLN A 86 -9.03 -2.11 -6.17
N LEU A 87 -8.33 -1.18 -5.50
CA LEU A 87 -7.04 -1.47 -4.88
C LEU A 87 -7.16 -2.44 -3.71
N GLN A 88 -8.18 -2.30 -2.86
CA GLN A 88 -8.46 -3.27 -1.78
C GLN A 88 -8.74 -4.67 -2.31
N ALA A 89 -9.52 -4.79 -3.40
CA ALA A 89 -9.81 -6.06 -4.03
C ALA A 89 -8.53 -6.73 -4.56
N ALA A 90 -7.68 -5.98 -5.28
CA ALA A 90 -6.41 -6.49 -5.79
C ALA A 90 -5.45 -6.92 -4.67
N VAL A 91 -5.30 -6.11 -3.61
CA VAL A 91 -4.47 -6.48 -2.44
C VAL A 91 -5.00 -7.74 -1.76
N SER A 92 -6.33 -7.90 -1.66
CA SER A 92 -6.95 -9.07 -1.04
C SER A 92 -6.72 -10.32 -1.88
N GLU A 93 -6.84 -10.22 -3.21
CA GLU A 93 -6.61 -11.32 -4.13
C GLU A 93 -5.13 -11.76 -4.13
N ASP A 94 -4.19 -10.82 -4.17
CA ASP A 94 -2.76 -11.12 -4.04
C ASP A 94 -2.41 -11.77 -2.71
N THR A 95 -3.05 -11.34 -1.62
CA THR A 95 -2.87 -11.96 -0.31
C THR A 95 -3.33 -13.42 -0.34
N LEU A 96 -4.52 -13.68 -0.90
CA LEU A 96 -5.04 -15.05 -1.06
C LEU A 96 -4.14 -15.90 -1.96
N LEU A 97 -3.63 -15.33 -3.06
CA LEU A 97 -2.70 -15.99 -3.95
C LEU A 97 -1.39 -16.35 -3.23
N GLY A 98 -0.83 -15.42 -2.46
CA GLY A 98 0.37 -15.65 -1.64
C GLY A 98 0.17 -16.79 -0.64
N HIS A 99 -1.01 -16.87 0.00
CA HIS A 99 -1.35 -17.99 0.87
C HIS A 99 -1.47 -19.31 0.11
N ALA A 100 -2.14 -19.32 -1.05
CA ALA A 100 -2.30 -20.53 -1.86
C ALA A 100 -0.97 -21.07 -2.42
N LEU A 101 0.01 -20.19 -2.64
CA LEU A 101 1.34 -20.53 -3.13
C LEU A 101 2.34 -20.89 -2.01
N GLY A 102 1.93 -20.84 -0.74
CA GLY A 102 2.82 -21.12 0.40
C GLY A 102 3.89 -20.06 0.63
N LEU A 103 3.71 -18.84 0.12
CA LEU A 103 4.68 -17.74 0.25
C LEU A 103 4.58 -17.01 1.60
N ASN A 104 3.60 -17.37 2.44
CA ASN A 104 3.28 -16.73 3.72
C ASN A 104 3.52 -17.65 4.95
N GLU A 105 4.35 -18.69 4.82
CA GLU A 105 4.72 -19.63 5.91
C GLU A 105 5.98 -19.19 6.69
#